data_AF-A0A1J4JRQ2-F1
#
_entry.id   AF-A0A1J4JRQ2-F1
#
_cell.length_a   1.000
_cell.length_b   1.000
_cell.length_c   1.000
_cell.angle_alpha   90.00
_cell.angle_beta   90.00
_cell.angle_gamma   90.00
#
_symmetry.space_group_name_H-M   'P 1'
#
loop_
_entity.id
_entity.type
_entity.pdbx_description
1 polymer ?
#
loop_
_entity_poly.entity_id
_entity_poly.type
_entity_poly.pdbx_seq_one_letter_code
_entity_poly.pdbx_strand_id
1 'polypeptide(L)'
;MTSLLNKGKEYTKMAFQYIKEKTGTTAHEVDPEYQTACEQFEIMKARVAKFIVDVNEILNIIPCICSAGLNFSSSLLSADQKSGGNCSELSNSFDIFFKKMDMLVKDKLLSISRPAVIDILKSMKSRFNELEVLRDERRKTQLLCDSIRDDLETISKSGTPEKVAKTRIEYEGKLRILEQQTNLFKVEMAKLWEQRFNLIEVPLQQLVGIVFLFCQDSFEHLQELQKVVTQEELTRQYPPSD
;
A
#
# COMPACT_ATOMS: atom_id res chain seq x y z
N MET A 1 26.02 -0.69 -30.02
CA MET A 1 25.72 -2.13 -30.30
C MET A 1 26.34 -3.09 -29.28
N THR A 2 27.56 -2.87 -28.79
CA THR A 2 28.28 -3.73 -27.83
C THR A 2 27.57 -3.92 -26.47
N SER A 3 26.84 -2.92 -25.98
CA SER A 3 26.09 -2.98 -24.71
C SER A 3 24.92 -3.97 -24.73
N LEU A 4 24.16 -4.05 -25.84
CA LEU A 4 23.01 -4.95 -25.97
C LEU A 4 23.45 -6.43 -26.06
N LEU A 5 24.53 -6.71 -26.78
CA LEU A 5 25.10 -8.04 -26.88
C LEU A 5 25.66 -8.54 -25.54
N ASN A 6 26.29 -7.66 -24.75
CA ASN A 6 26.77 -8.01 -23.41
C ASN A 6 25.61 -8.30 -22.45
N LYS A 7 24.54 -7.49 -22.46
CA LYS A 7 23.33 -7.76 -21.68
C LYS A 7 22.65 -9.08 -22.07
N GLY A 8 22.62 -9.41 -23.36
CA GLY A 8 22.09 -10.69 -23.85
C GLY A 8 22.87 -11.90 -23.31
N LYS A 9 24.20 -11.81 -23.28
CA LYS A 9 25.06 -12.88 -22.72
C LYS A 9 24.86 -13.05 -21.21
N GLU A 10 24.77 -11.95 -20.46
CA GLU A 10 24.47 -12.00 -19.03
C GLU A 10 23.11 -12.67 -18.77
N TYR A 11 22.08 -12.35 -19.56
CA TYR A 11 20.75 -12.96 -19.43
C TYR A 11 20.77 -14.49 -19.62
N THR A 12 21.43 -14.98 -20.67
CA THR A 12 21.54 -16.42 -20.94
C THR A 12 22.28 -17.15 -19.82
N LYS A 13 23.36 -16.56 -19.29
CA LYS A 13 24.11 -17.11 -18.14
C LYS A 13 23.23 -17.23 -16.90
N MET A 14 22.48 -16.16 -16.57
CA MET A 14 21.54 -16.17 -15.45
C MET A 14 20.44 -17.22 -15.61
N ALA A 15 19.85 -17.34 -16.80
CA ALA A 15 18.79 -18.31 -17.06
C ALA A 15 19.28 -19.75 -16.89
N PHE A 16 20.48 -20.05 -17.39
CA PHE A 16 21.09 -21.38 -17.23
C PHE A 16 21.38 -21.70 -15.76
N GLN A 17 21.90 -20.74 -15.00
CA GLN A 17 22.17 -20.93 -13.58
C GLN A 17 20.89 -21.11 -12.76
N TYR A 18 19.85 -20.35 -13.08
CA TYR A 18 18.54 -20.50 -12.45
C TYR A 18 17.97 -21.93 -12.64
N ILE A 19 18.14 -22.51 -13.84
CA ILE A 19 17.74 -23.90 -14.11
C ILE A 19 18.54 -24.87 -13.24
N LYS A 20 19.87 -24.72 -13.18
CA LYS A 20 20.75 -25.58 -12.35
C LYS A 20 20.35 -25.58 -10.87
N GLU A 21 20.05 -24.41 -10.32
CA GLU A 21 19.57 -24.29 -8.93
C GLU A 21 18.22 -24.99 -8.74
N LYS A 22 17.27 -24.79 -9.68
CA LYS A 22 15.95 -25.45 -9.63
C LYS A 22 16.03 -26.97 -9.76
N THR A 23 17.01 -27.49 -10.48
CA THR A 23 17.26 -28.93 -10.63
C THR A 23 18.17 -29.50 -9.54
N GLY A 24 18.57 -28.70 -8.54
CA GLY A 24 19.41 -29.14 -7.42
C GLY A 24 20.85 -29.47 -7.81
N THR A 25 21.30 -29.01 -8.97
CA THR A 25 22.62 -29.33 -9.55
C THR A 25 23.74 -28.46 -8.98
N THR A 26 23.39 -27.40 -8.25
CA THR A 26 24.31 -26.50 -7.55
C THR A 26 23.78 -26.17 -6.15
N ALA A 27 24.68 -26.17 -5.16
CA ALA A 27 24.34 -25.79 -3.78
C ALA A 27 24.25 -24.27 -3.65
N HIS A 28 23.26 -23.80 -2.90
CA HIS A 28 23.01 -22.38 -2.69
C HIS A 28 23.73 -21.88 -1.43
N GLU A 29 24.47 -20.78 -1.53
CA GLU A 29 24.98 -20.09 -0.34
C GLU A 29 23.82 -19.40 0.36
N VAL A 30 23.62 -19.74 1.64
CA VAL A 30 22.54 -19.23 2.47
C VAL A 30 23.12 -18.26 3.50
N ASP A 31 22.86 -16.97 3.32
CA ASP A 31 23.04 -15.95 4.36
C ASP A 31 21.78 -15.97 5.25
N PRO A 32 21.86 -16.44 6.52
CA PRO A 32 20.69 -16.55 7.40
C PRO A 32 20.08 -15.19 7.76
N GLU A 33 20.90 -14.13 7.86
CA GLU A 33 20.41 -12.79 8.16
C GLU A 33 19.65 -12.22 6.96
N TYR A 34 20.16 -12.46 5.75
CA TYR A 34 19.46 -12.05 4.52
C TYR A 34 18.15 -12.81 4.32
N GLN A 35 18.11 -14.11 4.64
CA GLN A 35 16.85 -14.88 4.62
C GLN A 35 15.85 -14.33 5.62
N THR A 36 16.29 -14.04 6.85
CA THR A 36 15.44 -13.40 7.87
C THR A 36 14.88 -12.07 7.37
N ALA A 37 15.72 -11.23 6.74
CA ALA A 37 15.28 -9.97 6.16
C ALA A 37 14.26 -10.18 5.00
N CYS A 38 14.44 -11.21 4.18
CA CYS A 38 13.48 -11.59 3.13
C CYS A 38 12.13 -12.03 3.71
N GLU A 39 12.13 -12.82 4.77
CA GLU A 39 10.90 -13.26 5.45
C GLU A 39 10.15 -12.07 6.07
N GLN A 40 10.88 -11.18 6.75
CA GLN A 40 10.34 -9.94 7.29
C GLN A 40 9.73 -9.07 6.20
N PHE A 41 10.40 -8.96 5.05
CA PHE A 41 9.92 -8.22 3.88
C PHE A 41 8.57 -8.75 3.40
N GLU A 42 8.44 -10.07 3.20
CA GLU A 42 7.20 -10.68 2.72
C GLU A 42 6.04 -10.48 3.71
N ILE A 43 6.30 -10.68 5.01
CA ILE A 43 5.30 -10.47 6.07
C ILE A 43 4.82 -9.01 6.06
N MET A 44 5.74 -8.06 6.03
CA MET A 44 5.39 -6.64 6.07
C MET A 44 4.69 -6.19 4.78
N LYS A 45 5.19 -6.62 3.61
CA LYS A 45 4.60 -6.29 2.32
C LYS A 45 3.15 -6.76 2.24
N ALA A 46 2.86 -8.00 2.66
CA ALA A 46 1.51 -8.54 2.67
C ALA A 46 0.58 -7.75 3.61
N ARG A 47 1.06 -7.43 4.83
CA ARG A 47 0.28 -6.67 5.82
C ARG A 47 0.00 -5.24 5.36
N VAL A 48 1.00 -4.54 4.82
CA VAL A 48 0.85 -3.17 4.32
C VAL A 48 -0.06 -3.16 3.09
N ALA A 49 0.07 -4.12 2.17
CA ALA A 49 -0.82 -4.22 1.03
C ALA A 49 -2.29 -4.39 1.44
N LYS A 50 -2.56 -5.27 2.42
CA LYS A 50 -3.91 -5.44 2.97
C LYS A 50 -4.41 -4.16 3.65
N PHE A 51 -3.59 -3.56 4.51
CA PHE A 51 -3.95 -2.32 5.21
C PHE A 51 -4.29 -1.18 4.25
N ILE A 52 -3.54 -1.03 3.15
CA ILE A 52 -3.82 -0.04 2.11
C ILE A 52 -5.20 -0.28 1.48
N VAL A 53 -5.58 -1.53 1.22
CA VAL A 53 -6.91 -1.87 0.69
C VAL A 53 -8.00 -1.49 1.70
N ASP A 54 -7.86 -1.94 2.95
CA ASP A 54 -8.83 -1.69 4.01
C ASP A 54 -9.08 -0.19 4.24
N VAL A 55 -8.01 0.63 4.28
CA VAL A 55 -8.13 2.09 4.44
C VAL A 55 -8.85 2.72 3.25
N ASN A 56 -8.57 2.28 2.03
CA ASN A 56 -9.25 2.79 0.83
C ASN A 56 -10.74 2.45 0.83
N GLU A 57 -11.10 1.23 1.26
CA GLU A 57 -12.49 0.82 1.38
C GLU A 57 -13.24 1.70 2.38
N ILE A 58 -12.68 1.93 3.57
CA ILE A 58 -13.29 2.80 4.59
C ILE A 58 -13.50 4.23 4.06
N LEU A 59 -12.48 4.80 3.42
CA LEU A 59 -12.56 6.15 2.85
C LEU A 59 -13.57 6.28 1.70
N ASN A 60 -13.99 5.16 1.10
CA ASN A 60 -15.04 5.13 0.07
C ASN A 60 -16.46 5.00 0.65
N ILE A 61 -16.62 4.51 1.88
CA ILE A 61 -17.94 4.34 2.50
C ILE A 61 -18.60 5.68 2.81
N ILE A 62 -17.85 6.63 3.38
CA ILE A 62 -18.41 7.91 3.84
C ILE A 62 -19.10 8.70 2.71
N PRO A 63 -18.48 8.89 1.53
CA PRO A 63 -19.15 9.52 0.39
C PRO A 63 -20.42 8.80 -0.07
N CYS A 64 -20.43 7.46 -0.02
CA CYS A 64 -21.60 6.66 -0.39
C CYS A 64 -22.78 6.91 0.57
N ILE A 65 -22.52 7.02 1.88
CA ILE A 65 -23.54 7.35 2.89
C ILE A 65 -24.14 8.73 2.62
N CYS A 66 -23.31 9.75 2.37
CA CYS A 66 -23.79 11.10 2.07
C CYS A 66 -24.61 11.15 0.77
N SER A 67 -24.18 10.46 -0.28
CA SER A 67 -24.91 10.35 -1.54
C SER A 67 -26.28 9.67 -1.36
N ALA A 68 -26.35 8.59 -0.59
CA ALA A 68 -27.61 7.94 -0.25
C ALA A 68 -28.54 8.87 0.53
N GLY A 69 -27.98 9.64 1.47
CA GLY A 69 -28.70 10.66 2.23
C GLY A 69 -29.30 11.77 1.36
N LEU A 70 -28.54 12.27 0.38
CA LEU A 70 -29.05 13.24 -0.61
C LEU A 70 -30.19 12.69 -1.45
N ASN A 71 -30.10 11.43 -1.88
CA ASN A 71 -31.18 10.79 -2.62
C ASN A 71 -32.45 10.63 -1.78
N PHE A 72 -32.28 10.29 -0.50
CA PHE A 72 -33.38 10.24 0.46
C PHE A 72 -34.03 11.63 0.64
N SER A 73 -33.25 12.68 0.90
CA SER A 73 -33.80 14.02 1.13
C SER A 73 -34.51 14.58 -0.10
N SER A 74 -33.94 14.37 -1.29
CA SER A 74 -34.56 14.73 -2.56
C SER A 74 -35.90 14.01 -2.77
N SER A 75 -35.96 12.72 -2.44
CA SER A 75 -37.19 11.92 -2.52
C SER A 75 -38.24 12.40 -1.53
N LEU A 76 -37.84 12.72 -0.30
CA LEU A 76 -38.71 13.27 0.75
C LEU A 76 -39.31 14.63 0.32
N LEU A 77 -38.46 15.52 -0.19
CA LEU A 77 -38.88 16.82 -0.72
C LEU A 77 -39.91 16.67 -1.85
N SER A 78 -39.66 15.75 -2.80
CA SER A 78 -40.58 15.49 -3.90
C SER A 78 -41.92 14.91 -3.42
N ALA A 79 -41.90 14.03 -2.42
CA ALA A 79 -43.11 13.43 -1.85
C ALA A 79 -43.97 14.47 -1.11
N ASP A 80 -43.34 15.36 -0.35
CA ASP A 80 -44.02 16.46 0.35
C ASP A 80 -44.66 17.44 -0.65
N GLN A 81 -43.92 17.85 -1.70
CA GLN A 81 -44.45 18.69 -2.78
C GLN A 81 -45.67 18.08 -3.47
N LYS A 82 -45.63 16.76 -3.75
CA LYS A 82 -46.77 16.03 -4.34
C LYS A 82 -47.97 15.93 -3.39
N SER A 83 -47.74 16.02 -2.09
CA SER A 83 -48.76 15.90 -1.04
C SER A 83 -49.29 17.26 -0.56
N GLY A 84 -48.94 18.35 -1.26
CA GLY A 84 -49.41 19.70 -0.95
C GLY A 84 -48.51 20.52 -0.03
N GLY A 85 -47.32 20.04 0.32
CA GLY A 85 -46.29 20.81 1.04
C GLY A 85 -46.54 20.99 2.54
N ASN A 86 -47.43 20.19 3.13
CA ASN A 86 -47.84 20.31 4.54
C ASN A 86 -46.69 20.01 5.53
N CYS A 87 -45.61 19.37 5.09
CA CYS A 87 -44.42 19.05 5.89
C CYS A 87 -43.16 19.75 5.35
N SER A 88 -43.32 20.87 4.64
CA SER A 88 -42.24 21.58 3.95
C SER A 88 -41.10 22.03 4.86
N GLU A 89 -41.39 22.41 6.10
CA GLU A 89 -40.35 22.78 7.06
C GLU A 89 -39.41 21.61 7.39
N LEU A 90 -39.99 20.42 7.61
CA LEU A 90 -39.24 19.20 7.91
C LEU A 90 -38.49 18.69 6.67
N SER A 91 -39.17 18.62 5.51
CA SER A 91 -38.59 18.11 4.27
C SER A 91 -37.42 18.97 3.78
N ASN A 92 -37.53 20.30 3.87
CA ASN A 92 -36.44 21.24 3.59
C ASN A 92 -35.28 21.10 4.58
N SER A 93 -35.56 20.85 5.85
CA SER A 93 -34.52 20.69 6.88
C SER A 93 -33.67 19.44 6.67
N PHE A 94 -34.29 18.33 6.28
CA PHE A 94 -33.56 17.13 5.86
C PHE A 94 -32.69 17.38 4.62
N ASP A 95 -33.20 18.11 3.62
CA ASP A 95 -32.42 18.46 2.43
C ASP A 95 -31.21 19.34 2.75
N ILE A 96 -31.39 20.36 3.60
CA ILE A 96 -30.29 21.21 4.08
C ILE A 96 -29.27 20.38 4.86
N PHE A 97 -29.71 19.48 5.74
CA PHE A 97 -28.82 18.60 6.50
C PHE A 97 -27.94 17.76 5.57
N PHE A 98 -28.54 17.01 4.63
CA PHE A 98 -27.77 16.13 3.75
C PHE A 98 -26.89 16.90 2.74
N LYS A 99 -27.29 18.10 2.30
CA LYS A 99 -26.43 18.99 1.50
C LYS A 99 -25.22 19.49 2.27
N LYS A 100 -25.39 19.90 3.53
CA LYS A 100 -24.27 20.30 4.40
C LYS A 100 -23.32 19.12 4.65
N MET A 101 -23.86 17.93 4.88
CA MET A 101 -23.09 16.70 5.02
C MET A 101 -22.28 16.36 3.76
N ASP A 102 -22.88 16.48 2.57
CA ASP A 102 -22.19 16.24 1.31
C ASP A 102 -21.09 17.27 1.03
N MET A 103 -21.36 18.56 1.28
CA MET A 103 -20.33 19.62 1.21
C MET A 103 -19.17 19.32 2.13
N LEU A 104 -19.44 18.92 3.37
CA LEU A 104 -18.40 18.61 4.35
C LEU A 104 -17.49 17.47 3.90
N VAL A 105 -18.09 16.42 3.35
CA VAL A 105 -17.35 15.29 2.80
C VAL A 105 -16.52 15.72 1.59
N LYS A 106 -17.04 16.57 0.71
CA LYS A 106 -16.29 17.09 -0.44
C LYS A 106 -15.13 18.00 -0.03
N ASP A 107 -15.39 18.95 0.87
CA ASP A 107 -14.50 20.07 1.18
C ASP A 107 -13.46 19.77 2.25
N LYS A 108 -13.73 18.82 3.16
CA LYS A 108 -12.77 18.41 4.19
C LYS A 108 -12.25 16.99 3.97
N LEU A 109 -13.16 16.03 3.79
CA LEU A 109 -12.79 14.61 3.76
C LEU A 109 -12.09 14.21 2.45
N LEU A 110 -12.67 14.55 1.29
CA LEU A 110 -12.16 14.14 -0.02
C LEU A 110 -11.02 15.01 -0.53
N SER A 111 -11.05 16.31 -0.26
CA SER A 111 -10.08 17.29 -0.78
C SER A 111 -8.80 17.43 0.06
N ILE A 112 -8.88 17.24 1.38
CA ILE A 112 -7.75 17.50 2.30
C ILE A 112 -7.29 16.20 2.94
N SER A 113 -8.19 15.57 3.68
CA SER A 113 -7.85 14.47 4.56
C SER A 113 -7.52 13.16 3.83
N ARG A 114 -8.31 12.81 2.82
CA ARG A 114 -8.09 11.62 2.00
C ARG A 114 -6.75 11.68 1.26
N PRO A 115 -6.38 12.76 0.54
CA PRO A 115 -5.07 12.87 -0.08
C PRO A 115 -3.92 12.68 0.91
N ALA A 116 -3.99 13.30 2.10
CA ALA A 116 -2.94 13.17 3.11
C ALA A 116 -2.70 11.71 3.53
N VAL A 117 -3.75 10.95 3.81
CA VAL A 117 -3.64 9.52 4.13
C VAL A 117 -3.12 8.73 2.93
N ILE A 118 -3.69 8.96 1.74
CA ILE A 118 -3.34 8.24 0.52
C ILE A 118 -1.87 8.47 0.14
N ASP A 119 -1.33 9.66 0.33
CA ASP A 119 0.06 9.97 0.00
C ASP A 119 1.04 9.28 0.95
N ILE A 120 0.70 9.14 2.24
CA ILE A 120 1.45 8.29 3.18
C ILE A 120 1.43 6.84 2.71
N LEU A 121 0.25 6.32 2.35
CA LEU A 121 0.10 4.95 1.84
C LEU A 121 0.90 4.70 0.56
N LYS A 122 0.91 5.66 -0.38
CA LYS A 122 1.70 5.59 -1.62
C LYS A 122 3.19 5.61 -1.33
N SER A 123 3.65 6.46 -0.41
CA SER A 123 5.05 6.52 0.00
C SER A 123 5.52 5.18 0.55
N MET A 124 4.72 4.56 1.44
CA MET A 124 5.01 3.22 1.94
C MET A 124 5.07 2.19 0.82
N LYS A 125 4.10 2.18 -0.09
CA LYS A 125 4.09 1.26 -1.25
C LYS A 125 5.33 1.43 -2.13
N SER A 126 5.77 2.67 -2.39
CA SER A 126 7.00 2.97 -3.15
C SER A 126 8.21 2.33 -2.48
N ARG A 127 8.34 2.49 -1.15
CA ARG A 127 9.44 1.93 -0.37
C ARG A 127 9.54 0.41 -0.50
N PHE A 128 8.40 -0.29 -0.44
CA PHE A 128 8.37 -1.75 -0.64
C PHE A 128 8.73 -2.15 -2.07
N ASN A 129 8.29 -1.38 -3.07
CA ASN A 129 8.65 -1.63 -4.47
C ASN A 129 10.16 -1.43 -4.72
N GLU A 130 10.76 -0.40 -4.12
CA GLU A 130 12.21 -0.15 -4.20
C GLU A 130 13.01 -1.32 -3.61
N LEU A 131 12.57 -1.85 -2.46
CA LEU A 131 13.19 -3.02 -1.83
C LEU A 131 12.99 -4.30 -2.64
N GLU A 132 11.83 -4.48 -3.28
CA GLU A 132 11.60 -5.59 -4.19
C GLU A 132 12.56 -5.55 -5.38
N VAL A 133 12.73 -4.38 -6.00
CA VAL A 133 13.70 -4.19 -7.08
C VAL A 133 15.11 -4.51 -6.60
N LEU A 134 15.51 -4.01 -5.43
CA LEU A 134 16.84 -4.31 -4.87
C LEU A 134 17.04 -5.81 -4.63
N ARG A 135 16.03 -6.51 -4.10
CA ARG A 135 16.08 -7.95 -3.88
C ARG A 135 16.22 -8.73 -5.20
N ASP A 136 15.47 -8.33 -6.22
CA ASP A 136 15.50 -8.96 -7.53
C ASP A 136 16.82 -8.70 -8.25
N GLU A 137 17.38 -7.50 -8.10
CA GLU A 137 18.72 -7.16 -8.58
C GLU A 137 19.81 -7.97 -7.86
N ARG A 138 19.73 -8.08 -6.53
CA ARG A 138 20.61 -8.94 -5.73
C ARG A 138 20.58 -10.37 -6.25
N ARG A 139 19.39 -10.90 -6.52
CA ARG A 139 19.21 -12.26 -7.06
C ARG A 139 19.87 -12.42 -8.44
N LYS A 140 19.72 -11.45 -9.34
CA LYS A 140 20.39 -11.46 -10.65
C LYS A 140 21.92 -11.44 -10.49
N THR A 141 22.44 -10.60 -9.60
CA THR A 141 23.89 -10.53 -9.32
C THR A 141 24.40 -11.85 -8.76
N GLN A 142 23.65 -12.51 -7.87
CA GLN A 142 24.00 -13.83 -7.32
C GLN A 142 24.13 -14.87 -8.43
N LEU A 143 23.13 -14.98 -9.31
CA LEU A 143 23.16 -15.90 -10.46
C LEU A 143 24.37 -15.65 -11.38
N LEU A 144 24.75 -14.38 -11.58
CA LEU A 144 25.96 -14.03 -12.32
C LEU A 144 27.23 -14.45 -11.58
N CYS A 145 27.32 -14.22 -10.27
CA CYS A 145 28.47 -14.66 -9.46
C CYS A 145 28.66 -16.16 -9.56
N ASP A 146 27.58 -16.92 -9.39
CA ASP A 146 27.59 -18.38 -9.49
C ASP A 146 28.02 -18.85 -10.89
N SER A 147 27.50 -18.23 -11.96
CA SER A 147 27.92 -18.56 -13.32
C SER A 147 29.40 -18.25 -13.57
N ILE A 148 29.92 -17.12 -13.06
CA ILE A 148 31.33 -16.76 -13.23
C ILE A 148 32.23 -17.68 -12.38
N ARG A 149 31.77 -18.12 -11.20
CA ARG A 149 32.46 -19.13 -10.38
C ARG A 149 32.62 -20.44 -11.15
N ASP A 150 31.54 -20.95 -11.75
CA ASP A 150 31.56 -22.17 -12.56
C ASP A 150 32.50 -22.02 -13.78
N ASP A 151 32.48 -20.86 -14.44
CA ASP A 151 33.40 -20.52 -15.54
C ASP A 151 34.86 -20.51 -15.05
N LEU A 152 35.12 -19.91 -13.89
CA LEU A 152 36.46 -19.82 -13.28
C LEU A 152 36.98 -21.21 -12.92
N GLU A 153 36.16 -22.09 -12.35
CA GLU A 153 36.53 -23.48 -12.05
C GLU A 153 36.91 -24.26 -13.32
N THR A 154 36.16 -24.04 -14.40
CA THR A 154 36.41 -24.69 -15.70
C THR A 154 37.71 -24.17 -16.32
N ILE A 155 37.87 -22.85 -16.41
CA ILE A 155 39.03 -22.20 -17.02
C ILE A 155 40.30 -22.41 -16.18
N SER A 156 40.19 -22.56 -14.85
CA SER A 156 41.34 -22.86 -13.99
C SER A 156 41.95 -24.24 -14.27
N LYS A 157 41.19 -25.18 -14.85
CA LYS A 157 41.67 -26.54 -15.17
C LYS A 157 42.38 -26.63 -16.53
N SER A 158 42.03 -25.77 -17.49
CA SER A 158 42.47 -25.92 -18.88
C SER A 158 42.74 -24.61 -19.64
N GLY A 159 42.68 -23.46 -18.96
CA GLY A 159 42.80 -22.12 -19.55
C GLY A 159 44.20 -21.52 -19.44
N THR A 160 44.38 -20.36 -20.06
CA THR A 160 45.62 -19.58 -19.93
C THR A 160 45.62 -18.76 -18.63
N PRO A 161 46.79 -18.49 -18.01
CA PRO A 161 46.88 -17.68 -16.80
C PRO A 161 46.18 -16.33 -16.90
N GLU A 162 46.28 -15.68 -18.06
CA GLU A 162 45.65 -14.38 -18.35
C GLU A 162 44.11 -14.46 -18.32
N LYS A 163 43.54 -15.53 -18.88
CA LYS A 163 42.08 -15.75 -18.87
C LYS A 163 41.59 -16.03 -17.45
N VAL A 164 42.32 -16.85 -16.68
CA VAL A 164 42.02 -17.12 -15.27
C VAL A 164 42.03 -15.83 -14.46
N ALA A 165 43.08 -15.01 -14.60
CA ALA A 165 43.21 -13.74 -13.89
C ALA A 165 42.07 -12.78 -14.24
N LYS A 166 41.72 -12.64 -15.52
CA LYS A 166 40.62 -11.78 -15.97
C LYS A 166 39.27 -12.22 -15.40
N THR A 167 38.95 -13.51 -15.46
CA THR A 167 37.69 -14.05 -14.92
C THR A 167 37.64 -13.94 -13.39
N ARG A 168 38.77 -14.10 -12.69
CA ARG A 168 38.83 -13.87 -11.23
C ARG A 168 38.52 -12.41 -10.86
N ILE A 169 39.09 -11.43 -11.58
CA ILE A 169 38.79 -10.01 -11.36
C ILE A 169 37.29 -9.73 -11.58
N GLU A 170 36.70 -10.33 -12.63
CA GLU A 170 35.27 -10.19 -12.90
C GLU A 170 34.41 -10.78 -11.76
N TYR A 171 34.77 -11.97 -11.27
CA TYR A 171 34.10 -12.63 -10.15
C TYR A 171 34.16 -11.78 -8.88
N GLU A 172 35.35 -11.33 -8.48
CA GLU A 172 35.55 -10.49 -7.30
C GLU A 172 34.78 -9.16 -7.41
N GLY A 173 34.71 -8.58 -8.62
CA GLY A 173 33.92 -7.39 -8.88
C GLY A 173 32.42 -7.60 -8.65
N LYS A 174 31.86 -8.70 -9.16
CA LYS A 174 30.43 -9.03 -8.97
C LYS A 174 30.13 -9.44 -7.52
N LEU A 175 31.05 -10.12 -6.84
CA LEU A 175 30.90 -10.51 -5.44
C LEU A 175 30.78 -9.29 -4.53
N ARG A 176 31.60 -8.26 -4.74
CA ARG A 176 31.47 -6.98 -4.00
C ARG A 176 30.11 -6.30 -4.22
N ILE A 177 29.60 -6.32 -5.45
CA ILE A 177 28.26 -5.78 -5.75
C ILE A 177 27.18 -6.59 -5.02
N LEU A 178 27.30 -7.91 -4.99
CA LEU A 178 26.36 -8.78 -4.28
C LEU A 178 26.35 -8.50 -2.77
N GLU A 179 27.53 -8.35 -2.15
CA GLU A 179 27.67 -7.99 -0.73
C GLU A 179 27.06 -6.61 -0.45
N GLN A 180 27.32 -5.61 -1.29
CA GLN A 180 26.74 -4.27 -1.16
C GLN A 180 25.21 -4.31 -1.22
N GLN A 181 24.64 -5.01 -2.20
CA GLN A 181 23.19 -5.16 -2.35
C GLN A 181 22.58 -5.91 -1.16
N THR A 182 23.24 -6.97 -0.70
CA THR A 182 22.80 -7.76 0.46
C THR A 182 22.78 -6.91 1.72
N ASN A 183 23.85 -6.17 2.01
CA ASN A 183 23.94 -5.29 3.17
C ASN A 183 22.95 -4.13 3.10
N LEU A 184 22.80 -3.51 1.94
CA LEU A 184 21.82 -2.43 1.75
C LEU A 184 20.40 -2.94 2.03
N PHE A 185 20.03 -4.09 1.49
CA PHE A 185 18.71 -4.69 1.72
C PHE A 185 18.50 -5.00 3.21
N LYS A 186 19.48 -5.64 3.88
CA LYS A 186 19.40 -5.95 5.31
C LYS A 186 19.22 -4.69 6.16
N VAL A 187 19.99 -3.63 5.90
CA VAL A 187 19.92 -2.36 6.64
C VAL A 187 18.57 -1.67 6.45
N GLU A 188 18.09 -1.59 5.22
CA GLU A 188 16.79 -0.95 4.94
C GLU A 188 15.62 -1.76 5.51
N MET A 189 15.69 -3.09 5.46
CA MET A 189 14.69 -3.94 6.10
C MET A 189 14.71 -3.83 7.62
N ALA A 190 15.89 -3.75 8.25
CA ALA A 190 15.99 -3.56 9.69
C ALA A 190 15.32 -2.24 10.13
N LYS A 191 15.56 -1.14 9.40
CA LYS A 191 14.91 0.15 9.67
C LYS A 191 13.39 0.06 9.55
N LEU A 192 12.87 -0.57 8.49
CA LEU A 192 11.42 -0.76 8.34
C LEU A 192 10.86 -1.66 9.44
N TRP A 193 11.57 -2.72 9.80
CA TRP A 193 11.14 -3.64 10.83
C TRP A 193 11.06 -2.96 12.20
N GLU A 194 12.04 -2.13 12.56
CA GLU A 194 12.01 -1.32 13.78
C GLU A 194 10.83 -0.34 13.79
N GLN A 195 10.53 0.28 12.65
CA GLN A 195 9.46 1.26 12.50
C GLN A 195 8.10 0.65 12.16
N ARG A 196 7.98 -0.68 12.15
CA ARG A 196 6.80 -1.41 11.62
C ARG A 196 5.47 -0.99 12.23
N PHE A 197 5.47 -0.60 13.51
CA PHE A 197 4.25 -0.15 14.19
C PHE A 197 3.83 1.23 13.69
N ASN A 198 4.78 2.17 13.57
CA ASN A 198 4.52 3.52 13.07
C ASN A 198 4.02 3.54 11.63
N LEU A 199 4.44 2.58 10.80
CA LEU A 199 3.96 2.41 9.42
C LEU A 199 2.43 2.20 9.36
N ILE A 200 1.83 1.61 10.40
CA ILE A 200 0.39 1.35 10.48
C ILE A 200 -0.30 2.38 11.37
N GLU A 201 0.29 2.68 12.51
CA GLU A 201 -0.30 3.52 13.54
C GLU A 201 -0.55 4.94 13.04
N VAL A 202 0.41 5.58 12.36
CA VAL A 202 0.25 6.96 11.90
C VAL A 202 -0.90 7.09 10.89
N PRO A 203 -0.95 6.30 9.80
CA PRO A 203 -2.10 6.35 8.89
C PRO A 203 -3.42 6.00 9.57
N LEU A 204 -3.41 5.08 10.55
CA LEU A 204 -4.61 4.68 11.27
C LEU A 204 -5.13 5.81 12.17
N GLN A 205 -4.25 6.50 12.90
CA GLN A 205 -4.61 7.68 13.69
C GLN A 205 -5.20 8.78 12.81
N GLN A 206 -4.62 9.02 11.64
CA GLN A 206 -5.15 9.96 10.66
C GLN A 206 -6.54 9.53 10.18
N LEU A 207 -6.72 8.26 9.81
CA LEU A 207 -8.02 7.72 9.41
C LEU A 207 -9.08 7.88 10.51
N VAL A 208 -8.75 7.52 11.75
CA VAL A 208 -9.66 7.66 12.90
C VAL A 208 -10.00 9.14 13.13
N GLY A 209 -9.02 10.04 13.03
CA GLY A 209 -9.25 11.48 13.12
C GLY A 209 -10.23 11.98 12.07
N ILE A 210 -10.15 11.47 10.84
CA ILE A 210 -11.09 11.79 9.75
C ILE A 210 -12.51 11.33 10.08
N VAL A 211 -12.66 10.09 10.53
CA VAL A 211 -13.96 9.53 10.91
C VAL A 211 -14.55 10.30 12.09
N PHE A 212 -13.72 10.64 13.08
CA PHE A 212 -14.15 11.41 14.24
C PHE A 212 -14.64 12.81 13.85
N LEU A 213 -13.88 13.55 13.02
CA LEU A 213 -14.29 14.86 12.52
C LEU A 213 -15.60 14.78 11.73
N PHE A 214 -15.76 13.75 10.89
CA PHE A 214 -17.01 13.51 10.18
C PHE A 214 -18.17 13.30 11.16
N CYS A 215 -18.03 12.44 12.17
CA CYS A 215 -19.06 12.20 13.17
C CYS A 215 -19.40 13.45 13.99
N GLN A 216 -18.38 14.21 14.41
CA GLN A 216 -18.56 15.44 15.17
C GLN A 216 -19.33 16.49 14.36
N ASP A 217 -18.87 16.79 13.15
CA ASP A 217 -19.52 17.79 12.31
C ASP A 217 -20.93 17.33 11.89
N SER A 218 -21.14 16.01 11.71
CA SER A 218 -22.48 15.43 11.48
C SER A 218 -23.42 15.71 12.64
N PHE A 219 -22.91 15.63 13.87
CA PHE A 219 -23.70 15.83 15.07
C PHE A 219 -24.15 17.28 15.21
N GLU A 220 -23.28 18.24 14.88
CA GLU A 220 -23.64 19.67 14.85
C GLU A 220 -24.79 19.93 13.86
N HIS A 221 -24.72 19.34 12.66
CA HIS A 221 -25.80 19.45 11.68
C HIS A 221 -27.07 18.71 12.09
N LEU A 222 -26.94 17.58 12.80
CA LEU A 222 -28.07 16.83 13.33
C LEU A 222 -28.79 17.61 14.44
N GLN A 223 -28.07 18.34 15.29
CA GLN A 223 -28.68 19.22 16.30
C GLN A 223 -29.51 20.32 15.66
N GLU A 224 -29.06 20.88 14.53
CA GLU A 224 -29.88 21.85 13.77
C GLU A 224 -31.16 21.21 13.23
N LEU A 225 -31.08 19.98 12.71
CA LEU A 225 -32.26 19.23 12.25
C LEU A 225 -33.24 18.96 13.40
N GLN A 226 -32.73 18.61 14.59
CA GLN A 226 -33.56 18.33 15.78
C GLN A 226 -34.37 19.53 16.25
N LYS A 227 -33.93 20.77 16.00
CA LYS A 227 -34.69 21.99 16.36
C LYS A 227 -36.03 22.11 15.62
N VAL A 228 -36.16 21.41 14.49
CA VAL A 228 -37.32 21.48 13.59
C VAL A 228 -38.29 20.32 13.84
N VAL A 229 -37.87 19.32 14.63
CA VAL A 229 -38.69 18.17 15.01
C VAL A 229 -39.33 18.46 16.36
N THR A 230 -40.61 18.11 16.53
CA THR A 230 -41.29 18.34 17.81
C THR A 230 -40.71 17.45 18.91
N GLN A 231 -40.71 17.93 20.16
CA GLN A 231 -40.18 17.17 21.31
C GLN A 231 -40.97 15.86 21.55
N GLU A 232 -42.24 15.84 21.15
CA GLU A 232 -43.14 14.69 21.17
C GLU A 232 -42.74 13.61 20.15
N GLU A 233 -42.29 14.02 18.96
CA GLU A 233 -41.73 13.10 17.95
C GLU A 233 -40.35 12.57 18.35
N LEU A 234 -39.50 13.39 18.99
CA LEU A 234 -38.16 12.99 19.44
C LEU A 234 -38.16 12.01 20.61
N THR A 235 -39.23 11.98 21.42
CA THR A 235 -39.36 11.13 22.62
C THR A 235 -40.21 9.88 22.39
N ARG A 236 -40.81 9.74 21.21
CA ARG A 236 -41.65 8.60 20.84
C ARG A 236 -40.78 7.36 20.60
N GLN A 237 -41.12 6.24 21.24
CA GLN A 237 -40.52 4.95 20.88
C GLN A 237 -41.00 4.54 19.47
N TYR A 238 -40.04 4.16 18.62
CA TYR A 238 -40.31 3.60 17.29
C TYR A 238 -39.66 2.21 17.14
N PRO A 239 -40.42 1.18 16.76
CA PRO A 239 -41.89 1.17 16.68
C PRO A 239 -42.52 1.41 18.06
N PRO A 240 -43.76 1.96 18.12
CA PRO A 240 -44.45 2.12 19.39
C PRO A 240 -44.55 0.76 20.08
N SER A 241 -44.20 0.71 21.37
CA SER A 241 -44.45 -0.44 22.22
C SER A 241 -45.96 -0.59 22.38
N ASP A 242 -46.47 -1.79 22.04
CA ASP A 242 -47.89 -2.17 22.18
C ASP A 242 -48.43 -1.95 23.60
#